data_AF-A0A918W6F4-F1
#
_entry.id   AF-A0A918W6F4-F1
#
_cell.length_a   1.000
_cell.length_b   1.000
_cell.length_c   1.000
_cell.angle_alpha   90.00
_cell.angle_beta   90.00
_cell.angle_gamma   90.00
#
_symmetry.space_group_name_H-M   'P 1'
#
loop_
_entity.id
_entity.type
_entity.pdbx_description
1 polymer ?
#
loop_
_entity_poly.entity_id
_entity_poly.type
_entity_poly.pdbx_seq_one_letter_code
_entity_poly.pdbx_strand_id
1 'polypeptide(L)'
;MRTAAVAPLIALALATSFGAPAKASLFDKKPEDVAAEAARAGMQDVSIWVDVSWGFRNQGAANNLNRSHQVFAAKGYRVLSVEPYIENGDLQGFFVTYRKP
;
A
#
# COMPACT_ATOMS: atom_id res chain seq x y z
N MET A 1 -18.67 -45.90 46.28
CA MET A 1 -19.68 -45.78 45.20
C MET A 1 -19.56 -44.34 44.70
N ARG A 2 -18.87 -44.07 43.57
CA ARG A 2 -19.43 -43.96 42.19
C ARG A 2 -20.73 -43.13 42.23
N THR A 3 -20.83 -41.92 41.67
CA THR A 3 -20.57 -41.49 40.28
C THR A 3 -20.45 -39.95 40.26
N ALA A 4 -19.36 -39.35 39.76
CA ALA A 4 -19.20 -38.86 38.38
C ALA A 4 -20.36 -38.00 37.87
N ALA A 5 -20.20 -36.67 37.93
CA ALA A 5 -20.97 -35.72 37.12
C ALA A 5 -20.05 -35.11 36.06
N VAL A 6 -20.58 -35.10 34.84
CA VAL A 6 -19.93 -34.93 33.55
C VAL A 6 -19.70 -33.44 33.23
N ALA A 7 -18.61 -33.17 32.51
CA ALA A 7 -18.18 -31.85 32.01
C ALA A 7 -19.22 -31.17 31.08
N PRO A 8 -18.98 -29.90 30.71
CA PRO A 8 -18.38 -29.74 29.37
C PRO A 8 -17.19 -28.76 29.32
N LEU A 9 -16.20 -29.14 28.51
CA LEU A 9 -15.13 -28.28 28.03
C LEU A 9 -15.72 -27.10 27.24
N ILE A 10 -15.39 -25.87 27.63
CA ILE A 10 -15.50 -24.73 26.73
C ILE A 10 -14.09 -24.49 26.15
N ALA A 11 -13.89 -25.01 24.94
CA ALA A 11 -12.74 -24.68 24.11
C ALA A 11 -12.96 -23.28 23.52
N LEU A 12 -12.32 -22.26 24.10
CA LEU A 12 -12.29 -20.93 23.50
C LEU A 12 -11.22 -20.93 22.40
N ALA A 13 -11.68 -21.05 21.16
CA ALA A 13 -10.87 -21.09 19.97
C ALA A 13 -10.00 -19.82 19.84
N LEU A 14 -8.71 -20.03 19.57
CA LEU A 14 -7.79 -18.99 19.10
C LEU A 14 -8.36 -18.37 17.82
N ALA A 15 -8.83 -17.12 17.91
CA ALA A 15 -9.01 -16.29 16.74
C ALA A 15 -7.63 -15.73 16.33
N THR A 16 -6.82 -16.55 15.67
CA THR A 16 -5.71 -16.05 14.85
C THR A 16 -6.31 -15.39 13.62
N SER A 17 -6.68 -14.12 13.76
CA SER A 17 -6.92 -13.25 12.61
C SER A 17 -5.59 -13.08 11.87
N PHE A 18 -5.28 -14.03 10.99
CA PHE A 18 -4.37 -13.81 9.88
C PHE A 18 -4.99 -12.71 9.03
N GLY A 19 -4.57 -11.47 9.29
CA GLY A 19 -4.81 -10.37 8.39
C GLY A 19 -4.20 -10.75 7.06
N ALA A 20 -5.05 -11.18 6.12
CA ALA A 20 -4.65 -11.24 4.72
C ALA A 20 -4.08 -9.86 4.37
N PRO A 21 -2.90 -9.74 3.73
CA PRO A 21 -2.46 -8.46 3.22
C PRO A 21 -3.56 -8.04 2.24
N ALA A 22 -4.35 -7.04 2.64
CA ALA A 22 -5.30 -6.41 1.75
C ALA A 22 -4.45 -5.86 0.61
N LYS A 23 -4.39 -6.60 -0.50
CA LYS A 23 -3.93 -6.07 -1.78
C LYS A 23 -5.01 -5.13 -2.26
N ALA A 24 -5.19 -4.02 -1.53
CA ALA A 24 -5.85 -2.86 -2.05
C ALA A 24 -5.06 -2.50 -3.30
N SER A 25 -5.67 -2.70 -4.47
CA SER A 25 -5.13 -2.19 -5.72
C SER A 25 -4.82 -0.71 -5.51
N LEU A 26 -3.53 -0.38 -5.38
CA LEU A 26 -3.05 0.99 -5.15
C LEU A 26 -3.12 1.84 -6.43
N PHE A 27 -3.70 1.29 -7.50
CA PHE A 27 -3.74 1.87 -8.84
C PHE A 27 -4.65 3.10 -8.94
N ASP A 28 -5.73 3.19 -8.15
CA ASP A 28 -6.71 4.29 -8.23
C ASP A 28 -6.65 5.29 -7.08
N LYS A 29 -5.73 5.10 -6.12
CA LYS A 29 -5.64 5.98 -4.95
C LYS A 29 -4.70 7.14 -5.22
N LYS A 30 -5.09 8.34 -4.78
CA LYS A 30 -4.21 9.52 -4.83
C LYS A 30 -3.00 9.30 -3.92
N PRO A 31 -1.79 9.75 -4.30
CA PRO A 31 -0.59 9.59 -3.49
C PRO A 31 -0.73 10.11 -2.05
N GLU A 32 -1.53 11.16 -1.83
CA GLU A 32 -1.82 11.73 -0.51
C GLU A 32 -2.52 10.73 0.41
N ASP A 33 -3.53 10.03 -0.11
CA ASP A 33 -4.33 9.08 0.65
C ASP A 33 -3.49 7.87 1.02
N VAL A 34 -2.68 7.38 0.06
CA VAL A 34 -1.76 6.25 0.31
C VAL A 34 -0.68 6.64 1.32
N ALA A 35 -0.07 7.82 1.19
CA ALA A 35 0.95 8.28 2.14
C ALA A 35 0.40 8.46 3.56
N ALA A 36 -0.82 9.00 3.70
CA ALA A 36 -1.50 9.13 4.98
C ALA A 36 -1.85 7.77 5.59
N GLU A 37 -2.38 6.84 4.78
CA GLU A 37 -2.69 5.48 5.20
C GLU A 37 -1.44 4.74 5.66
N ALA A 38 -0.36 4.79 4.87
CA ALA A 38 0.92 4.16 5.18
C ALA A 38 1.52 4.68 6.50
N ALA A 39 1.48 6.01 6.69
CA ALA A 39 1.96 6.62 7.92
C ALA A 39 1.13 6.19 9.14
N ARG A 40 -0.20 6.14 9.02
CA ARG A 40 -1.11 5.68 10.08
C ARG A 40 -0.91 4.20 10.42
N ALA A 41 -0.66 3.37 9.40
CA ALA A 41 -0.45 1.94 9.53
C ALA A 41 0.99 1.57 9.93
N GLY A 42 1.92 2.54 10.02
CA GLY A 42 3.33 2.27 10.34
C GLY A 42 4.04 1.41 9.29
N MET A 43 3.66 1.54 8.02
CA MET A 43 4.25 0.73 6.94
C MET A 43 5.71 1.12 6.72
N GLN A 44 6.61 0.11 6.68
CA GLN A 44 8.04 0.36 6.41
C GLN A 44 8.29 0.73 4.94
N ASP A 45 7.66 -0.02 4.02
CA ASP A 45 7.80 0.13 2.58
C ASP A 45 6.44 0.25 1.92
N VAL A 46 6.33 1.12 0.91
CA VAL A 46 5.09 1.38 0.17
C VAL A 46 5.41 1.56 -1.30
N SER A 47 4.83 0.71 -2.15
CA SER A 47 4.94 0.84 -3.62
C SER A 47 3.62 1.34 -4.19
N ILE A 48 3.65 2.40 -4.99
CA ILE A 48 2.47 2.96 -5.65
C ILE A 48 2.64 3.02 -7.16
N TRP A 49 1.51 3.10 -7.87
CA TRP A 49 1.49 3.46 -9.28
C TRP A 49 1.37 4.97 -9.44
N VAL A 50 2.16 5.54 -10.35
CA VAL A 50 2.07 6.95 -10.78
C VAL A 50 1.84 6.97 -12.28
N ASP A 51 0.60 7.28 -12.66
CA ASP A 51 0.16 7.35 -14.05
C ASP A 51 0.74 8.59 -14.78
N VAL A 52 1.05 8.43 -16.06
CA VAL A 52 1.52 9.49 -16.97
C VAL A 52 0.52 9.86 -18.07
N SER A 53 -0.66 9.25 -18.10
CA SER A 53 -1.63 9.37 -19.18
C SER A 53 -2.33 10.74 -19.33
N TRP A 54 -1.96 11.76 -18.53
CA TRP A 54 -2.64 13.06 -18.60
C TRP A 54 -2.31 13.84 -19.89
N GLY A 55 -3.17 13.64 -20.90
CA GLY A 55 -3.43 14.60 -21.98
C GLY A 55 -2.29 14.82 -22.98
N PHE A 56 -1.50 13.79 -23.32
CA PHE A 56 -0.45 13.85 -24.35
C PHE A 56 0.65 14.91 -24.10
N ARG A 57 0.80 15.39 -22.86
CA ARG A 57 1.81 16.39 -22.50
C ARG A 57 2.86 15.77 -21.61
N ASN A 58 4.10 15.72 -22.11
CA ASN A 58 5.29 15.18 -21.43
C ASN A 58 5.58 15.81 -20.04
N GLN A 59 4.92 16.91 -19.68
CA GLN A 59 5.06 17.57 -18.37
C GLN A 59 4.17 16.95 -17.27
N GLY A 60 3.13 16.19 -17.61
CA GLY A 60 2.22 15.58 -16.63
C GLY A 60 2.94 14.55 -15.75
N ALA A 61 3.79 13.73 -16.35
CA ALA A 61 4.57 12.68 -15.68
C ALA A 61 5.47 13.23 -14.57
N ALA A 62 6.30 14.22 -14.91
CA ALA A 62 7.24 14.82 -13.96
C ALA A 62 6.52 15.52 -12.80
N ASN A 63 5.41 16.20 -13.08
CA ASN A 63 4.59 16.84 -12.03
C ASN A 63 3.96 15.81 -11.10
N ASN A 64 3.43 14.72 -11.64
CA ASN A 64 2.83 13.64 -10.86
C ASN A 64 3.88 12.94 -9.95
N LEU A 65 5.06 12.65 -10.48
CA LEU A 65 6.18 12.10 -9.70
C LEU A 65 6.61 13.08 -8.60
N ASN A 66 6.86 14.34 -8.93
CA ASN A 66 7.27 15.35 -7.95
C ASN A 66 6.24 15.49 -6.82
N ARG A 67 4.96 15.53 -7.17
CA ARG A 67 3.86 15.56 -6.19
C ARG A 67 3.89 14.32 -5.29
N SER A 68 4.00 13.13 -5.88
CA SER A 68 4.10 11.87 -5.15
C SER A 68 5.28 11.87 -4.17
N HIS A 69 6.46 12.30 -4.63
CA HIS A 69 7.66 12.38 -3.78
C HIS A 69 7.46 13.35 -2.61
N GLN A 70 6.87 14.52 -2.86
CA GLN A 70 6.62 15.52 -1.82
C GLN A 70 5.68 15.01 -0.73
N VAL A 71 4.59 14.32 -1.10
CA VAL A 71 3.60 13.86 -0.11
C VAL A 71 4.15 12.72 0.76
N PHE A 72 4.95 11.81 0.19
CA PHE A 72 5.62 10.76 0.95
C PHE A 72 6.77 11.31 1.82
N ALA A 73 7.53 12.28 1.31
CA ALA A 73 8.56 12.98 2.07
C ALA A 73 7.98 13.73 3.28
N ALA A 74 6.81 14.36 3.14
CA ALA A 74 6.10 15.00 4.24
C ALA A 74 5.66 14.01 5.33
N LYS A 75 5.55 12.72 5.01
CA LYS A 75 5.32 11.63 5.97
C LYS A 75 6.61 10.99 6.47
N GLY A 76 7.78 11.50 6.08
CA GLY A 76 9.09 11.03 6.50
C GLY A 76 9.56 9.76 5.78
N TYR A 77 9.00 9.45 4.60
CA TYR A 77 9.53 8.41 3.73
C TYR A 77 10.56 8.99 2.76
N ARG A 78 11.44 8.14 2.23
CA ARG A 78 12.41 8.45 1.17
C ARG A 78 12.11 7.58 -0.06
N VAL A 79 12.46 8.06 -1.24
CA VAL A 79 12.38 7.24 -2.47
C VAL A 79 13.38 6.09 -2.36
N LEU A 80 12.90 4.87 -2.58
CA LEU A 80 13.71 3.66 -2.66
C LEU A 80 13.93 3.25 -4.13
N SER A 81 12.88 3.26 -4.96
CA SER A 81 12.96 2.94 -6.38
C SER A 81 11.92 3.68 -7.21
N VAL A 82 12.21 3.85 -8.50
CA VAL A 82 11.31 4.37 -9.53
C VAL A 82 11.51 3.52 -10.79
N GLU A 83 10.52 2.71 -11.13
CA GLU A 83 10.57 1.77 -12.25
C GLU A 83 9.53 2.17 -13.30
N PRO A 84 9.93 2.51 -14.54
CA PRO A 84 8.98 2.75 -15.62
C PRO A 84 8.30 1.44 -16.03
N TYR A 85 7.01 1.52 -16.37
CA TYR A 85 6.25 0.38 -16.88
C TYR A 85 5.34 0.81 -18.02
N ILE A 86 5.32 -0.03 -19.06
CA ILE A 86 4.50 0.15 -20.26
C ILE A 86 3.85 -1.21 -20.56
N GLU A 87 2.52 -1.25 -20.56
CA GLU A 87 1.74 -2.43 -20.94
C GLU A 87 1.03 -2.16 -22.26
N ASN A 88 1.56 -2.76 -23.34
CA ASN A 88 1.00 -2.72 -24.71
C ASN A 88 0.66 -1.32 -25.26
N GLY A 89 1.14 -0.24 -24.62
CA GLY A 89 0.86 1.15 -24.96
C GLY A 89 -0.34 1.77 -24.23
N ASP A 90 -1.21 0.96 -23.63
CA ASP A 90 -2.46 1.39 -22.98
C ASP A 90 -2.25 1.89 -21.55
N LEU A 91 -1.28 1.30 -20.84
CA LEU A 91 -0.89 1.71 -19.50
C LEU A 91 0.57 2.11 -19.52
N GLN A 92 0.84 3.37 -19.19
CA GLN A 92 2.18 3.94 -19.15
C GLN A 92 2.33 4.69 -17.83
N GLY A 93 3.42 4.46 -17.12
CA GLY A 93 3.69 5.17 -15.87
C GLY A 93 4.86 4.59 -15.11
N PHE A 94 4.84 4.80 -13.79
CA PHE A 94 5.92 4.40 -12.91
C PHE A 94 5.41 3.66 -11.69
N PHE A 95 6.07 2.57 -11.33
CA PHE A 95 6.03 2.06 -9.97
C PHE A 95 7.05 2.80 -9.13
N VAL A 96 6.61 3.43 -8.05
CA VAL A 96 7.49 4.15 -7.13
C VAL A 96 7.41 3.50 -5.77
N THR A 97 8.55 3.11 -5.22
CA THR A 97 8.64 2.58 -3.86
C THR A 97 9.24 3.61 -2.92
N TYR A 98 8.59 3.79 -1.78
CA TYR A 98 9.02 4.66 -0.69
C TYR A 98 9.30 3.84 0.56
N ARG A 99 10.32 4.25 1.31
CA ARG A 99 10.78 3.57 2.52
C ARG A 99 10.95 4.53 3.69
N LYS A 100 10.53 4.11 4.88
CA LYS A 100 10.89 4.78 6.15
C LYS A 100 12.38 4.56 6.47
N PRO A 101 13.10 5.57 7.00
CA PRO A 101 14.48 5.42 7.44
C PRO A 101 14.68 4.27 8.43
#